data_AF-A0A2A4LYL6-F1
#
_entry.id   AF-A0A2A4LYL6-F1
#
_cell.length_a   1.000
_cell.length_b   1.000
_cell.length_c   1.000
_cell.angle_alpha   90.00
_cell.angle_beta   90.00
_cell.angle_gamma   90.00
#
_symmetry.space_group_name_H-M   'P 1'
#
loop_
_entity.id
_entity.type
_entity.pdbx_description
1 polymer ?
#
loop_
_entity_poly.entity_id
_entity_poly.type
_entity_poly.pdbx_seq_one_letter_code
_entity_poly.pdbx_strand_id
1 'polypeptide(L)'
;MGRLILALAVIAAAVLGGGYFNRTHCLNDEGPSMAVQNYLVAMKAERFEDAYQFVTASMTDDQPVLEWAEQQRRMFKMAKVVINEIDVRQSFRSLKNVLMCSATARVSNVLHASDVLNNQGSNEFEVYTVVMDGGVWKIESQETLFDDELIHQWFPEDTTPIFKDTLDHPVTE
;
A
#
# COMPACT_ATOMS: atom_id res chain seq x y z
N MET A 1 55.56 47.77 -18.07
CA MET A 1 55.80 46.66 -19.02
C MET A 1 56.24 45.44 -18.21
N GLY A 2 55.60 44.28 -18.42
CA GLY A 2 55.98 43.01 -17.80
C GLY A 2 54.77 42.18 -17.36
N ARG A 3 54.28 41.28 -18.22
CA ARG A 3 53.30 40.23 -17.92
C ARG A 3 54.04 38.93 -17.59
N LEU A 4 53.58 38.16 -16.60
CA LEU A 4 53.76 36.70 -16.44
C LEU A 4 52.68 36.24 -15.42
N ILE A 5 51.50 35.74 -15.82
CA ILE A 5 51.10 34.35 -16.14
C ILE A 5 51.31 33.34 -15.00
N LEU A 6 50.16 32.95 -14.41
CA LEU A 6 49.71 31.69 -13.79
C LEU A 6 50.62 30.90 -12.81
N ALA A 7 50.08 30.61 -11.62
CA ALA A 7 49.65 29.24 -11.27
C ALA A 7 48.66 29.25 -10.08
N LEU A 8 47.43 28.78 -10.33
CA LEU A 8 46.48 28.34 -9.31
C LEU A 8 47.00 27.06 -8.64
N ALA A 9 46.83 26.96 -7.32
CA ALA A 9 46.70 25.68 -6.63
C ALA A 9 45.62 25.81 -5.56
N VAL A 10 44.38 25.56 -5.96
CA VAL A 10 43.26 25.30 -5.05
C VAL A 10 43.42 23.87 -4.57
N ILE A 11 43.84 23.68 -3.31
CA ILE A 11 43.76 22.38 -2.65
C ILE A 11 42.33 22.25 -2.14
N ALA A 12 41.44 21.78 -3.01
CA ALA A 12 40.14 21.27 -2.59
C ALA A 12 40.39 19.88 -1.97
N ALA A 13 40.43 19.82 -0.64
CA ALA A 13 40.34 18.56 0.08
C ALA A 13 38.93 17.99 -0.16
N ALA A 14 38.82 17.11 -1.16
CA ALA A 14 37.65 16.27 -1.35
C ALA A 14 37.57 15.31 -0.16
N VAL A 15 36.80 15.69 0.86
CA VAL A 15 36.28 14.74 1.84
C VAL A 15 35.35 13.82 1.06
N LEU A 16 35.89 12.71 0.56
CA LEU A 16 35.13 11.54 0.16
C LEU A 16 34.57 10.91 1.43
N GLY A 17 33.61 11.60 2.04
CA GLY A 17 32.64 11.01 2.94
C GLY A 17 31.76 10.11 2.09
N GLY A 18 32.29 8.94 1.74
CA GLY A 18 31.52 7.86 1.16
C GLY A 18 30.40 7.56 2.14
N GLY A 19 29.22 8.07 1.83
CA GLY A 19 27.99 7.67 2.48
C GLY A 19 27.84 6.18 2.26
N TYR A 20 28.27 5.39 3.24
CA TYR A 20 27.74 4.07 3.48
C TYR A 20 26.27 4.25 3.88
N PHE A 21 25.43 4.68 2.93
CA PHE A 21 24.00 4.49 3.04
C PHE A 21 23.82 2.98 3.16
N ASN A 22 23.47 2.57 4.38
CA ASN A 22 23.19 1.19 4.77
C ASN A 22 22.16 0.59 3.79
N ARG A 23 22.65 -0.09 2.75
CA ARG A 23 21.80 -0.85 1.81
C ARG A 23 20.96 -1.91 2.53
N THR A 24 21.39 -2.30 3.73
CA THR A 24 20.70 -3.25 4.62
C THR A 24 19.37 -2.71 5.17
N HIS A 25 19.14 -1.39 5.20
CA HIS A 25 17.90 -0.81 5.75
C HIS A 25 16.69 -0.91 4.81
N CYS A 26 16.91 -1.07 3.50
CA CYS A 26 15.82 -1.03 2.50
C CYS A 26 15.16 -2.41 2.25
N LEU A 27 15.76 -3.49 2.78
CA LEU A 27 15.30 -4.88 2.59
C LEU A 27 14.34 -5.35 3.70
N ASN A 28 14.49 -4.82 4.91
CA ASN A 28 13.73 -5.21 6.10
C ASN A 28 12.89 -4.04 6.65
N ASP A 29 12.28 -3.27 5.77
CA ASP A 29 11.40 -2.18 6.17
C ASP A 29 9.97 -2.69 6.33
N GLU A 30 9.57 -2.97 7.57
CA GLU A 30 8.19 -3.32 7.92
C GLU A 30 7.22 -2.14 7.74
N GLY A 31 7.74 -0.92 7.54
CA GLY A 31 6.99 0.32 7.46
C GLY A 31 5.79 0.30 6.50
N PRO A 32 5.92 -0.14 5.24
CA PRO A 32 4.80 -0.22 4.32
C PRO A 32 3.69 -1.17 4.79
N SER A 33 4.05 -2.37 5.26
CA SER A 33 3.08 -3.33 5.78
C SER A 33 2.39 -2.79 7.04
N MET A 34 3.13 -2.14 7.94
CA MET A 34 2.55 -1.49 9.12
C MET A 34 1.58 -0.35 8.76
N ALA A 35 1.85 0.43 7.72
CA ALA A 35 0.93 1.48 7.27
C ALA A 35 -0.42 0.89 6.82
N VAL A 36 -0.38 -0.19 6.02
CA VAL A 36 -1.58 -0.91 5.58
C VAL A 36 -2.32 -1.54 6.76
N GLN A 37 -1.59 -2.19 7.68
CA GLN A 37 -2.16 -2.78 8.89
C GLN A 37 -2.90 -1.73 9.74
N ASN A 38 -2.29 -0.57 9.97
CA ASN A 38 -2.89 0.48 10.79
C ASN A 38 -4.09 1.12 10.10
N TYR A 39 -4.03 1.33 8.78
CA TYR A 39 -5.16 1.76 7.98
C TYR A 39 -6.34 0.80 8.14
N LEU A 40 -6.15 -0.49 7.88
CA LEU A 40 -7.21 -1.49 7.93
C LEU A 40 -7.78 -1.68 9.33
N VAL A 41 -6.95 -1.61 10.38
CA VAL A 41 -7.42 -1.64 11.78
C VAL A 41 -8.29 -0.41 12.10
N ALA A 42 -7.94 0.77 11.59
CA ALA A 42 -8.77 1.96 11.76
C ALA A 42 -10.09 1.86 10.99
N MET A 43 -10.05 1.37 9.74
CA MET A 43 -11.25 1.12 8.93
C MET A 43 -12.20 0.11 9.59
N LYS A 44 -11.67 -1.03 10.06
CA LYS A 44 -12.43 -2.06 10.78
C LYS A 44 -13.09 -1.53 12.05
N ALA A 45 -12.43 -0.62 12.75
CA ALA A 45 -12.94 0.02 13.95
C ALA A 45 -13.87 1.22 13.66
N GLU A 46 -14.18 1.49 12.39
CA GLU A 46 -14.93 2.66 11.92
C GLU A 46 -14.32 4.01 12.39
N ARG A 47 -13.01 4.02 12.67
CA ARG A 47 -12.23 5.22 13.04
C ARG A 47 -11.66 5.87 11.80
N PHE A 48 -12.53 6.38 10.94
CA PHE A 48 -12.15 6.88 9.62
C PHE A 48 -11.19 8.09 9.68
N GLU A 49 -11.30 8.96 10.69
CA GLU A 49 -10.33 10.06 10.85
C GLU A 49 -8.90 9.55 11.15
N ASP A 50 -8.79 8.42 11.85
CA ASP A 50 -7.49 7.77 12.11
C ASP A 50 -6.96 7.08 10.85
N ALA A 51 -7.85 6.44 10.06
CA ALA A 51 -7.49 5.80 8.79
C ALA A 51 -6.93 6.81 7.78
N TYR A 52 -7.45 8.04 7.78
CA TYR A 52 -7.00 9.12 6.91
C TYR A 52 -5.48 9.39 7.02
N GLN A 53 -4.87 9.17 8.18
CA GLN A 53 -3.43 9.41 8.39
C GLN A 53 -2.54 8.53 7.50
N PHE A 54 -3.08 7.41 7.02
CA PHE A 54 -2.36 6.37 6.28
C PHE A 54 -2.62 6.41 4.78
N VAL A 55 -3.36 7.38 4.26
CA VAL A 55 -3.67 7.51 2.82
C VAL A 55 -3.11 8.81 2.26
N THR A 56 -2.67 8.80 1.00
CA THR A 56 -2.17 10.01 0.34
C THR A 56 -3.31 10.94 -0.03
N ALA A 57 -2.98 12.20 -0.31
CA ALA A 57 -3.95 13.17 -0.79
C ALA A 57 -4.62 12.73 -2.10
N SER A 58 -3.89 12.00 -2.97
CA SER A 58 -4.46 11.44 -4.19
C SER A 58 -5.53 10.38 -3.89
N MET A 59 -5.34 9.54 -2.87
CA MET A 59 -6.33 8.51 -2.50
C MET A 59 -7.58 9.11 -1.85
N THR A 60 -7.48 10.34 -1.32
CA THR A 60 -8.61 11.06 -0.72
C THR A 60 -9.25 12.05 -1.70
N ASP A 61 -8.85 12.08 -2.97
CA ASP A 61 -9.24 13.11 -3.94
C ASP A 61 -9.05 14.55 -3.39
N ASP A 62 -7.97 14.77 -2.65
CA ASP A 62 -7.64 16.01 -1.93
C ASP A 62 -8.72 16.48 -0.91
N GLN A 63 -9.67 15.61 -0.55
CA GLN A 63 -10.72 15.94 0.41
C GLN A 63 -10.15 16.17 1.82
N PRO A 64 -10.67 17.16 2.58
CA PRO A 64 -10.33 17.31 3.98
C PRO A 64 -10.71 16.09 4.83
N VAL A 65 -9.97 15.85 5.92
CA VAL A 65 -10.15 14.70 6.83
C VAL A 65 -11.60 14.40 7.17
N LEU A 66 -12.35 15.41 7.62
CA LEU A 66 -13.73 15.23 8.07
C LEU A 66 -14.68 14.89 6.91
N GLU A 67 -14.43 15.43 5.72
CA GLU A 67 -15.25 15.17 4.55
C GLU A 67 -15.04 13.74 4.04
N TRP A 68 -13.78 13.33 3.92
CA TRP A 68 -13.42 11.96 3.54
C TRP A 68 -13.92 10.95 4.56
N ALA A 69 -13.70 11.19 5.86
CA ALA A 69 -14.14 10.30 6.93
C ALA A 69 -15.67 10.12 6.94
N GLU A 70 -16.43 11.21 6.75
CA GLU A 70 -17.89 11.15 6.63
C GLU A 70 -18.35 10.40 5.36
N GLN A 71 -17.59 10.51 4.27
CA GLN A 71 -17.85 9.75 3.05
C GLN A 71 -17.69 8.23 3.29
N GLN A 72 -16.58 7.82 3.90
CA GLN A 72 -16.34 6.41 4.26
C GLN A 72 -17.40 5.88 5.22
N ARG A 73 -17.75 6.66 6.25
CA ARG A 73 -18.81 6.34 7.21
C ARG A 73 -20.16 6.09 6.54
N ARG A 74 -20.53 6.93 5.56
CA ARG A 74 -21.77 6.73 4.78
C ARG A 74 -21.70 5.45 3.96
N MET A 75 -20.59 5.18 3.29
CA MET A 75 -20.42 3.95 2.49
C MET A 75 -20.53 2.69 3.36
N PHE A 76 -19.78 2.62 4.46
CA PHE A 76 -19.81 1.51 5.42
C PHE A 76 -21.22 1.28 5.97
N LYS A 77 -21.91 2.35 6.36
CA LYS A 77 -23.27 2.25 6.90
C LYS A 77 -24.30 1.79 5.87
N MET A 78 -24.22 2.30 4.63
CA MET A 78 -25.18 1.93 3.57
C MET A 78 -25.01 0.47 3.14
N ALA A 79 -23.77 0.03 2.94
CA ALA A 79 -23.46 -1.35 2.58
C ALA A 79 -23.45 -2.30 3.79
N LYS A 80 -23.57 -1.79 5.02
CA LYS A 80 -23.41 -2.54 6.28
C LYS A 80 -22.12 -3.38 6.29
N VAL A 81 -21.03 -2.75 5.86
CA VAL A 81 -19.71 -3.39 5.79
C VAL A 81 -19.26 -3.79 7.19
N VAL A 82 -18.84 -5.04 7.35
CA VAL A 82 -18.20 -5.57 8.54
C VAL A 82 -16.89 -6.23 8.13
N ILE A 83 -15.77 -5.69 8.60
CA ILE A 83 -14.45 -6.32 8.39
C ILE A 83 -14.22 -7.31 9.52
N ASN A 84 -14.24 -8.60 9.20
CA ASN A 84 -14.10 -9.70 10.14
C ASN A 84 -12.63 -10.03 10.42
N GLU A 85 -11.80 -10.18 9.39
CA GLU A 85 -10.39 -10.55 9.51
C GLU A 85 -9.51 -9.73 8.56
N ILE A 86 -8.25 -9.53 8.99
CA ILE A 86 -7.23 -8.76 8.27
C ILE A 86 -5.96 -9.64 8.28
N ASP A 87 -5.44 -9.97 7.10
CA ASP A 87 -4.18 -10.69 6.91
C ASP A 87 -3.22 -9.86 6.05
N VAL A 88 -2.56 -8.86 6.66
CA VAL A 88 -1.56 -8.04 5.96
C VAL A 88 -0.24 -8.78 5.90
N ARG A 89 0.30 -8.91 4.68
CA ARG A 89 1.51 -9.67 4.42
C ARG A 89 2.73 -8.78 4.31
N GLN A 90 3.88 -9.44 4.17
CA GLN A 90 5.14 -8.77 3.94
C GLN A 90 5.11 -7.94 2.66
N SER A 91 5.66 -6.72 2.72
CA SER A 91 5.74 -5.86 1.56
C SER A 91 6.70 -6.42 0.50
N PHE A 92 6.27 -6.38 -0.75
CA PHE A 92 7.09 -6.68 -1.92
C PHE A 92 7.64 -5.39 -2.54
N ARG A 93 8.95 -5.36 -2.78
CA ARG A 93 9.61 -4.30 -3.54
C ARG A 93 10.30 -4.91 -4.73
N SER A 94 10.18 -4.28 -5.90
CA SER A 94 10.97 -4.70 -7.06
C SER A 94 12.46 -4.58 -6.74
N LEU A 95 13.31 -5.43 -7.32
CA LEU A 95 14.76 -5.35 -7.15
C LEU A 95 15.31 -3.96 -7.52
N LYS A 96 14.71 -3.32 -8.53
CA LYS A 96 15.04 -1.94 -8.90
C LYS A 96 14.72 -0.96 -7.77
N ASN A 97 13.56 -1.09 -7.12
CA ASN A 97 13.19 -0.28 -5.97
C ASN A 97 14.12 -0.52 -4.78
N VAL A 98 14.51 -1.77 -4.51
CA VAL A 98 15.46 -2.08 -3.44
C VAL A 98 16.84 -1.47 -3.70
N LEU A 99 17.37 -1.62 -4.92
CA LEU A 99 18.68 -1.08 -5.31
C LEU A 99 18.73 0.44 -5.29
N MET A 100 17.59 1.09 -5.51
CA MET A 100 17.44 2.54 -5.49
C MET A 100 16.89 3.06 -4.14
N CYS A 101 16.61 2.18 -3.18
CA CYS A 101 15.81 2.49 -1.99
C CYS A 101 14.59 3.35 -2.33
N SER A 102 13.87 3.01 -3.42
CA SER A 102 12.75 3.80 -3.86
C SER A 102 11.66 3.82 -2.79
N ALA A 103 11.03 4.98 -2.67
CA ALA A 103 9.96 5.30 -1.77
C ALA A 103 8.64 4.59 -2.12
N THR A 104 8.65 3.38 -2.68
CA THR A 104 7.43 2.67 -3.10
C THR A 104 7.52 1.16 -2.85
N ALA A 105 6.45 0.59 -2.33
CA ALA A 105 6.27 -0.84 -2.10
C ALA A 105 4.86 -1.29 -2.52
N ARG A 106 4.70 -2.59 -2.73
CA ARG A 106 3.41 -3.27 -2.87
C ARG A 106 3.18 -4.12 -1.63
N VAL A 107 1.97 -4.12 -1.09
CA VAL A 107 1.62 -4.90 0.10
C VAL A 107 0.34 -5.67 -0.20
N SER A 108 0.39 -6.99 -0.07
CA SER A 108 -0.78 -7.85 -0.23
C SER A 108 -1.52 -7.99 1.10
N ASN A 109 -2.84 -8.04 1.04
CA ASN A 109 -3.74 -8.31 2.16
C ASN A 109 -4.82 -9.31 1.73
N VAL A 110 -5.20 -10.23 2.60
CA VAL A 110 -6.48 -10.94 2.48
C VAL A 110 -7.45 -10.35 3.48
N LEU A 111 -8.50 -9.69 3.00
CA LEU A 111 -9.56 -9.14 3.82
C LEU A 111 -10.72 -10.11 3.88
N HIS A 112 -11.17 -10.48 5.07
CA HIS A 112 -12.46 -11.17 5.22
C HIS A 112 -13.51 -10.14 5.64
N ALA A 113 -14.48 -9.86 4.77
CA ALA A 113 -15.51 -8.86 5.02
C ALA A 113 -16.89 -9.37 4.59
N SER A 114 -17.94 -8.85 5.24
CA SER A 114 -19.33 -9.07 4.86
C SER A 114 -20.07 -7.75 4.70
N ASP A 115 -21.14 -7.77 3.91
CA ASP A 115 -22.00 -6.64 3.59
C ASP A 115 -23.45 -7.11 3.35
N VAL A 116 -24.34 -6.18 2.97
CA VAL A 116 -25.76 -6.47 2.71
C VAL A 116 -26.02 -7.46 1.56
N LEU A 117 -25.07 -7.62 0.63
CA LEU A 117 -25.15 -8.53 -0.53
C LEU A 117 -24.51 -9.89 -0.21
N ASN A 118 -23.48 -9.94 0.63
CA ASN A 118 -22.74 -11.16 1.00
C ASN A 118 -22.70 -11.41 2.52
N ASN A 119 -23.87 -11.56 3.17
CA ASN A 119 -23.96 -11.69 4.64
C ASN A 119 -23.09 -12.78 5.31
N GLN A 120 -22.64 -13.81 4.58
CA GLN A 120 -21.74 -14.86 5.09
C GLN A 120 -20.26 -14.43 5.11
N GLY A 121 -19.96 -13.32 4.46
CA GLY A 121 -18.61 -12.83 4.22
C GLY A 121 -17.91 -13.53 3.05
N SER A 122 -16.93 -12.85 2.49
CA SER A 122 -16.04 -13.38 1.47
C SER A 122 -14.61 -12.92 1.71
N ASN A 123 -13.66 -13.66 1.18
CA ASN A 123 -12.26 -13.23 1.12
C ASN A 123 -12.08 -12.31 -0.09
N GLU A 124 -11.46 -11.16 0.14
CA GLU A 124 -11.04 -10.20 -0.86
C GLU A 124 -9.51 -10.18 -0.89
N PHE A 125 -8.95 -10.44 -2.07
CA PHE A 125 -7.51 -10.41 -2.28
C PHE A 125 -7.13 -9.01 -2.70
N GLU A 126 -6.40 -8.29 -1.86
CA GLU A 126 -6.12 -6.88 -2.07
C GLU A 126 -4.63 -6.62 -2.21
N VAL A 127 -4.27 -5.75 -3.14
CA VAL A 127 -2.91 -5.24 -3.29
C VAL A 127 -2.91 -3.73 -3.11
N TYR A 128 -2.13 -3.29 -2.13
CA TYR A 128 -1.91 -1.89 -1.82
C TYR A 128 -0.62 -1.39 -2.46
N THR A 129 -0.67 -0.23 -3.09
CA THR A 129 0.52 0.55 -3.43
C THR A 129 0.80 1.52 -2.29
N VAL A 130 1.99 1.44 -1.70
CA VAL A 130 2.37 2.28 -0.56
C VAL A 130 3.60 3.11 -0.94
N VAL A 131 3.55 4.41 -0.65
CA VAL A 131 4.60 5.38 -0.98
C VAL A 131 5.12 6.09 0.28
N MET A 132 6.39 6.53 0.26
CA MET A 132 6.92 7.42 1.30
C MET A 132 6.52 8.85 0.93
N ASP A 133 5.65 9.44 1.75
CA ASP A 133 5.17 10.82 1.63
C ASP A 133 5.52 11.58 2.91
N GLY A 134 6.29 12.67 2.79
CA GLY A 134 6.68 13.48 3.95
C GLY A 134 7.46 12.72 5.04
N GLY A 135 8.13 11.61 4.69
CA GLY A 135 8.86 10.77 5.63
C GLY A 135 8.00 9.73 6.37
N VAL A 136 6.74 9.55 5.97
CA VAL A 136 5.84 8.50 6.46
C VAL A 136 5.33 7.63 5.31
N TRP A 137 5.09 6.35 5.58
CA TRP A 137 4.48 5.45 4.61
C TRP A 137 2.98 5.69 4.54
N LYS A 138 2.45 5.87 3.32
CA LYS A 138 1.02 6.07 3.05
C LYS A 138 0.58 5.26 1.84
N ILE A 139 -0.68 4.86 1.84
CA ILE A 139 -1.34 4.15 0.76
C ILE A 139 -1.68 5.15 -0.34
N GLU A 140 -1.18 4.89 -1.53
CA GLU A 140 -1.46 5.63 -2.75
C GLU A 140 -2.65 5.03 -3.52
N SER A 141 -2.78 3.71 -3.49
CA SER A 141 -3.89 3.01 -4.11
C SER A 141 -4.16 1.66 -3.48
N GLN A 142 -5.41 1.20 -3.63
CA GLN A 142 -5.88 -0.14 -3.28
C GLN A 142 -6.50 -0.77 -4.53
N GLU A 143 -6.22 -2.05 -4.75
CA GLU A 143 -6.80 -2.84 -5.84
C GLU A 143 -7.29 -4.17 -5.28
N THR A 144 -8.57 -4.49 -5.48
CA THR A 144 -9.12 -5.82 -5.22
C THR A 144 -8.96 -6.69 -6.46
N LEU A 145 -8.30 -7.84 -6.31
CA LEU A 145 -8.06 -8.80 -7.38
C LEU A 145 -9.21 -9.79 -7.48
N PHE A 146 -9.68 -10.01 -8.71
CA PHE A 146 -10.72 -11.01 -9.04
C PHE A 146 -10.21 -12.08 -10.02
N ASP A 147 -9.07 -11.83 -10.66
CA ASP A 147 -8.49 -12.73 -11.65
C ASP A 147 -7.58 -13.77 -10.98
N ASP A 148 -7.80 -15.05 -11.31
CA ASP A 148 -7.07 -16.16 -10.70
C ASP A 148 -5.56 -16.08 -10.96
N GLU A 149 -5.12 -15.65 -12.15
CA GLU A 149 -3.69 -15.54 -12.47
C GLU A 149 -3.01 -14.48 -11.61
N LEU A 150 -3.66 -13.31 -11.48
CA LEU A 150 -3.16 -12.24 -10.61
C LEU A 150 -3.20 -12.63 -9.13
N ILE A 151 -4.24 -13.34 -8.67
CA ILE A 151 -4.28 -13.80 -7.28
C ILE A 151 -3.12 -14.79 -7.03
N HIS A 152 -2.91 -15.79 -7.88
CA HIS A 152 -1.78 -16.72 -7.70
C HIS A 152 -0.41 -16.02 -7.77
N GLN A 153 -0.28 -14.96 -8.56
CA GLN A 153 0.95 -14.17 -8.63
C GLN A 153 1.29 -13.50 -7.30
N TRP A 154 0.28 -12.92 -6.62
CA TRP A 154 0.48 -12.14 -5.38
C TRP A 154 0.25 -12.94 -4.10
N PHE A 155 -0.47 -14.06 -4.19
CA PHE A 155 -0.91 -14.93 -3.10
C PHE A 155 -0.60 -16.40 -3.42
N PRO A 156 0.68 -16.76 -3.66
CA PRO A 156 1.04 -18.08 -4.18
C PRO A 156 0.79 -19.24 -3.20
N GLU A 157 0.57 -18.93 -1.92
CA GLU A 157 0.29 -19.92 -0.87
C GLU A 157 -1.21 -20.10 -0.61
N ASP A 158 -2.06 -19.27 -1.23
CA ASP A 158 -3.51 -19.31 -1.02
C ASP A 158 -4.21 -20.05 -2.15
N THR A 159 -5.23 -20.79 -1.77
CA THR A 159 -6.22 -21.30 -2.70
C THR A 159 -7.25 -20.20 -2.98
N THR A 160 -7.43 -19.81 -4.24
CA THR A 160 -8.53 -18.92 -4.63
C THR A 160 -9.87 -19.55 -4.21
N PRO A 161 -10.75 -18.82 -3.50
CA PRO A 161 -12.09 -19.30 -3.24
C PRO A 161 -12.81 -19.47 -4.59
N ILE A 162 -13.49 -20.60 -4.76
CA ILE A 162 -14.26 -20.90 -5.97
C ILE A 162 -15.48 -19.97 -5.99
N PHE A 163 -15.33 -18.74 -6.47
CA PHE A 163 -16.44 -17.82 -6.71
C PHE A 163 -17.17 -18.10 -8.04
N LYS A 164 -16.71 -19.10 -8.81
CA LYS A 164 -17.02 -19.20 -10.24
C LYS A 164 -18.17 -20.13 -10.65
N ASP A 165 -18.72 -20.95 -9.75
CA ASP A 165 -19.64 -22.03 -10.17
C ASP A 165 -21.14 -21.76 -9.98
N THR A 166 -21.59 -20.60 -9.50
CA THR A 166 -23.03 -20.35 -9.27
C THR A 166 -23.75 -19.47 -10.30
N LEU A 167 -23.07 -19.01 -11.35
CA LEU A 167 -23.72 -18.27 -12.46
C LEU A 167 -23.86 -19.07 -13.76
N ASP A 168 -23.32 -20.28 -13.84
CA ASP A 168 -23.40 -21.17 -15.02
C ASP A 168 -24.45 -22.27 -14.91
N HIS A 169 -25.43 -22.16 -14.00
CA HIS A 169 -26.63 -22.98 -14.09
C HIS A 169 -27.61 -22.37 -15.09
N PRO A 170 -27.78 -22.91 -16.31
CA PRO A 170 -28.97 -22.61 -17.08
C PRO A 170 -30.17 -23.05 -16.23
N VAL A 171 -31.11 -22.14 -16.03
CA VAL A 171 -32.44 -22.51 -15.55
C VAL A 171 -33.02 -23.45 -16.59
N THR A 172 -32.93 -24.75 -16.34
CA THR A 172 -33.70 -25.76 -17.06
C THR A 172 -34.95 -26.10 -16.26
N GLU A 173 -36.07 -25.88 -16.96
CA GLU A 173 -37.49 -26.19 -16.68
C GLU A 173 -38.28 -25.22 -15.79
#